data_AF-A0AAP2HHG0-F1
#
_entry.id   AF-A0AAP2HHG0-F1
#
_cell.length_a   1.000
_cell.length_b   1.000
_cell.length_c   1.000
_cell.angle_alpha   90.00
_cell.angle_beta   90.00
_cell.angle_gamma   90.00
#
_symmetry.space_group_name_H-M   'P 1'
#
loop_
_entity.id
_entity.type
_entity.pdbx_description
1 polymer ?
#
loop_
_entity_poly.entity_id
_entity_poly.type
_entity_poly.pdbx_seq_one_letter_code
_entity_poly.pdbx_strand_id
1 'polypeptide(L)'
;MEHTMTADGAGSDGFRGAKLLVYAAAILLIAQSIGAFTFNVGPGKVVLLPMIWALLMGGALGLLSERWRSSMRLDVKTQFLAAAVLQPALLLFVAKLGLMVGSALPKLAAAGWALAFQELGHFVGTILLGLPLALLLGIKREAIGATFSVGREPSLAIIGEKYGMNSAEGRGVLAEYLTGTVFGAVFIAIFAGFVASLNIFHPLALAMGAGVGSGSMMAAASGAIAAAQQSPEVAKNVLTFAAASNLITTTIGTYFTLFISLPLAVFGYRVLEPLIGRTTKASSPSASVEAARPSLGDVQTEAPALSYSGKVAAWLLTAVFSLVCDWITHGTSPLFGLPGMAFMVLATVIGDALSTVTRRKIPAVCWVSVVAMFMTSPLCPWAPAIAAMSAKNDFLGVVTPMLTFAGLSIAKDIPAFRRLGWRIVLVSFVANAGTFLGAALVAQIFHI
;
A
#
# COMPACT_ATOMS: atom_id res chain seq x y z
N MET A 1 16.29 27.39 20.25
CA MET A 1 15.78 27.31 21.63
C MET A 1 15.22 25.93 21.82
N GLU A 2 15.95 25.12 22.58
CA GLU A 2 15.56 23.78 23.01
C GLU A 2 14.27 23.85 23.82
N HIS A 3 13.25 23.12 23.40
CA HIS A 3 12.19 22.67 24.29
C HIS A 3 12.35 21.16 24.48
N THR A 4 13.21 20.82 25.43
CA THR A 4 13.31 19.49 26.02
C THR A 4 12.03 19.24 26.80
N MET A 5 11.10 18.46 26.24
CA MET A 5 10.00 17.90 27.01
C MET A 5 10.55 16.81 27.94
N THR A 6 10.71 17.17 29.21
CA THR A 6 11.04 16.28 30.30
C THR A 6 9.89 15.34 30.61
N ALA A 7 10.21 14.04 30.60
CA ALA A 7 9.68 12.98 31.45
C ALA A 7 8.20 13.07 31.88
N ASP A 8 7.32 12.51 31.06
CA ASP A 8 6.06 11.95 31.55
C ASP A 8 5.72 10.69 30.73
N GLY A 9 5.77 9.50 31.35
CA GLY A 9 5.06 8.33 30.81
C GLY A 9 5.80 7.06 30.39
N ALA A 10 6.99 6.72 30.91
CA ALA A 10 7.65 5.43 30.60
C ALA A 10 6.76 4.19 30.89
N GLY A 11 5.84 4.26 31.86
CA GLY A 11 4.88 3.19 32.16
C GLY A 11 3.62 3.17 31.29
N SER A 12 3.21 4.31 30.72
CA SER A 12 1.97 4.42 29.93
C SER A 12 2.16 4.00 28.47
N ASP A 13 3.36 4.21 27.93
CA ASP A 13 3.70 3.81 26.55
C ASP A 13 3.95 2.30 26.45
N GLY A 14 4.51 1.67 27.49
CA GLY A 14 4.65 0.21 27.57
C GLY A 14 3.29 -0.52 27.58
N PHE A 15 2.32 0.00 28.32
CA PHE A 15 0.96 -0.53 28.36
C PHE A 15 0.24 -0.38 27.00
N ARG A 16 0.37 0.76 26.33
CA ARG A 16 -0.17 0.98 24.97
C ARG A 16 0.44 0.01 23.96
N GLY A 17 1.76 -0.17 24.03
CA GLY A 17 2.47 -1.16 23.21
C GLY A 17 1.92 -2.56 23.41
N ALA A 18 1.93 -3.08 24.65
CA ALA A 18 1.42 -4.41 24.97
C ALA A 18 -0.03 -4.61 24.52
N LYS A 19 -0.88 -3.60 24.74
CA LYS A 19 -2.27 -3.62 24.29
C LYS A 19 -2.40 -3.71 22.76
N LEU A 20 -1.63 -2.91 22.02
CA LEU A 20 -1.59 -2.98 20.56
C LEU A 20 -1.18 -4.39 20.08
N LEU A 21 -0.20 -5.00 20.74
CA LEU A 21 0.26 -6.36 20.43
C LEU A 21 -0.85 -7.39 20.64
N VAL A 22 -1.58 -7.31 21.76
CA VAL A 22 -2.69 -8.23 22.06
C VAL A 22 -3.78 -8.13 21.00
N TYR A 23 -4.15 -6.91 20.59
CA TYR A 23 -5.13 -6.75 19.51
C TYR A 23 -4.64 -7.26 18.18
N ALA A 24 -3.40 -6.93 17.81
CA ALA A 24 -2.82 -7.39 16.56
C ALA A 24 -2.78 -8.93 16.53
N ALA A 25 -2.31 -9.57 17.60
CA ALA A 25 -2.29 -11.02 17.72
C ALA A 25 -3.70 -11.62 17.64
N ALA A 26 -4.68 -11.08 18.36
CA ALA A 26 -6.06 -11.56 18.32
C ALA A 26 -6.68 -11.45 16.92
N ILE A 27 -6.50 -10.30 16.25
CA ILE A 27 -6.98 -10.07 14.89
C ILE A 27 -6.32 -11.05 13.92
N LEU A 28 -5.01 -11.26 14.04
CA LEU A 28 -4.27 -12.22 13.22
C LEU A 28 -4.80 -13.64 13.39
N LEU A 29 -4.95 -14.11 14.63
CA LEU A 29 -5.46 -15.47 14.90
C LEU A 29 -6.87 -15.66 14.31
N ILE A 30 -7.75 -14.68 14.53
CA ILE A 30 -9.12 -14.74 14.00
C ILE A 30 -9.10 -14.71 12.47
N ALA A 31 -8.35 -13.79 11.85
CA ALA A 31 -8.28 -13.64 10.40
C ALA A 31 -7.78 -14.91 9.72
N GLN A 32 -6.72 -15.52 10.28
CA GLN A 32 -6.17 -16.77 9.77
C GLN A 32 -7.13 -17.94 9.96
N SER A 33 -7.89 -17.97 11.07
CA SER A 33 -8.90 -19.01 11.31
C SER A 33 -10.11 -18.93 10.37
N ILE A 34 -10.48 -17.72 9.91
CA ILE A 34 -11.53 -17.53 8.90
C ILE A 34 -11.07 -18.08 7.54
N GLY A 35 -9.79 -17.91 7.20
CA GLY A 35 -9.22 -18.39 5.95
C GLY A 35 -9.67 -17.58 4.73
N ALA A 36 -9.49 -18.18 3.55
CA ALA A 36 -9.95 -17.59 2.30
C ALA A 36 -11.45 -17.81 2.13
N PHE A 37 -12.19 -16.73 1.89
CA PHE A 37 -13.62 -16.77 1.61
C PHE A 37 -13.90 -16.37 0.16
N THR A 38 -14.54 -17.24 -0.60
CA THR A 38 -14.86 -17.01 -2.02
C THR A 38 -16.36 -16.92 -2.21
N PHE A 39 -16.82 -15.90 -2.92
CA PHE A 39 -18.22 -15.74 -3.31
C PHE A 39 -18.35 -15.29 -4.77
N ASN A 40 -19.50 -15.60 -5.37
CA ASN A 40 -19.78 -15.27 -6.77
C ASN A 40 -20.42 -13.89 -6.88
N VAL A 41 -19.96 -13.09 -7.85
CA VAL A 41 -20.53 -11.78 -8.20
C VAL A 41 -20.78 -11.78 -9.70
N GLY A 42 -22.02 -12.05 -10.11
CA GLY A 42 -22.38 -12.17 -11.53
C GLY A 42 -21.52 -13.23 -12.25
N PRO A 43 -20.85 -12.90 -13.37
CA PRO A 43 -20.01 -13.85 -14.11
C PRO A 43 -18.65 -14.14 -13.42
N GLY A 44 -18.27 -13.34 -12.42
CA GLY A 44 -16.96 -13.43 -11.77
C GLY A 44 -17.02 -13.96 -10.35
N LYS A 45 -15.84 -14.20 -9.77
CA LYS A 45 -15.63 -14.62 -8.38
C LYS A 45 -14.77 -13.60 -7.66
N VAL A 46 -15.09 -13.36 -6.40
CA VAL A 46 -14.31 -12.52 -5.50
C VAL A 46 -13.75 -13.38 -4.38
N VAL A 47 -12.45 -13.23 -4.10
CA VAL A 47 -11.75 -13.95 -3.03
C VAL A 47 -11.30 -12.95 -1.98
N LEU A 48 -11.78 -13.13 -0.74
CA LEU A 48 -11.33 -12.40 0.43
C LEU A 48 -10.32 -13.24 1.19
N LEU A 49 -9.07 -12.80 1.17
CA LEU A 49 -7.97 -13.46 1.86
C LEU A 49 -7.89 -13.04 3.33
N PRO A 50 -7.28 -13.87 4.21
CA PRO A 50 -7.12 -13.56 5.63
C PRO A 50 -6.60 -12.16 5.93
N MET A 51 -5.63 -11.69 5.16
CA MET A 51 -5.07 -10.35 5.32
C MET A 51 -6.08 -9.21 5.11
N ILE A 52 -7.13 -9.42 4.29
CA ILE A 52 -8.23 -8.46 4.11
C ILE A 52 -9.16 -8.51 5.32
N TRP A 53 -9.45 -9.70 5.86
CA TRP A 53 -10.17 -9.83 7.13
C TRP A 53 -9.42 -9.13 8.26
N ALA A 54 -8.10 -9.26 8.32
CA ALA A 54 -7.27 -8.59 9.31
C ALA A 54 -7.34 -7.05 9.22
N LEU A 55 -7.29 -6.51 7.98
CA LEU A 55 -7.46 -5.08 7.71
C LEU A 55 -8.85 -4.59 8.15
N LEU A 56 -9.91 -5.30 7.73
CA LEU A 56 -11.30 -4.94 8.04
C LEU A 56 -11.61 -5.01 9.53
N MET A 57 -11.15 -6.06 10.22
CA MET A 57 -11.33 -6.22 11.67
C MET A 57 -10.54 -5.16 12.44
N GLY A 58 -9.30 -4.86 12.04
CA GLY A 58 -8.52 -3.77 12.64
C GLY A 58 -9.24 -2.43 12.53
N GLY A 59 -9.76 -2.12 11.34
CA GLY A 59 -10.53 -0.90 11.11
C GLY A 59 -11.84 -0.86 11.90
N ALA A 60 -12.61 -1.95 11.89
CA ALA A 60 -13.85 -2.07 12.63
C ALA A 60 -13.63 -1.94 14.15
N LEU A 61 -12.60 -2.60 14.69
CA LEU A 61 -12.24 -2.50 16.10
C LEU A 61 -11.80 -1.07 16.46
N GLY A 62 -10.97 -0.43 15.62
CA GLY A 62 -10.58 0.96 15.79
C GLY A 62 -11.80 1.88 15.92
N LEU A 63 -12.75 1.74 15.01
CA LEU A 63 -14.00 2.52 14.97
C LEU A 63 -14.96 2.23 16.13
N LEU A 64 -15.16 0.95 16.47
CA LEU A 64 -16.09 0.53 17.52
C LEU A 64 -15.55 0.86 18.92
N SER A 65 -14.23 0.80 19.10
CA SER A 65 -13.60 1.06 20.38
C SER A 65 -13.78 2.50 20.87
N GLU A 66 -14.07 3.47 19.99
CA GLU A 66 -14.41 4.85 20.39
C GLU A 66 -15.63 4.92 21.32
N ARG A 67 -16.55 3.96 21.20
CA ARG A 67 -17.76 3.87 22.03
C ARG A 67 -17.52 3.22 23.39
N TRP A 68 -16.35 2.64 23.61
CA TRP A 68 -16.03 1.92 24.85
C TRP A 68 -15.54 2.88 25.94
N ARG A 69 -16.08 2.74 27.16
CA ARG A 69 -15.72 3.56 28.33
C ARG A 69 -14.51 3.01 29.13
N SER A 70 -13.97 1.86 28.75
CA SER A 70 -12.96 1.11 29.50
C SER A 70 -11.53 1.31 28.95
N SER A 71 -10.52 0.90 29.74
CA SER A 71 -9.10 0.77 29.36
C SER A 71 -8.85 -0.07 28.10
N MET A 72 -9.89 -0.73 27.58
CA MET A 72 -9.92 -1.49 26.34
C MET A 72 -10.10 -0.62 25.07
N ARG A 73 -10.40 0.69 25.20
CA ARG A 73 -10.58 1.61 24.04
C ARG A 73 -9.28 1.84 23.26
N LEU A 74 -9.26 1.68 21.94
CA LEU A 74 -8.11 2.11 21.12
C LEU A 74 -8.16 3.64 21.00
N ASP A 75 -7.42 4.32 21.87
CA ASP A 75 -7.28 5.77 21.79
C ASP A 75 -6.48 6.16 20.54
N VAL A 76 -6.66 7.40 20.11
CA VAL A 76 -5.99 7.96 18.92
C VAL A 76 -4.47 7.78 19.00
N LYS A 77 -3.88 7.89 20.20
CA LYS A 77 -2.44 7.65 20.43
C LYS A 77 -2.03 6.20 20.12
N THR A 78 -2.83 5.20 20.50
CA THR A 78 -2.56 3.80 20.15
C THR A 78 -2.71 3.57 18.64
N GLN A 79 -3.63 4.26 17.97
CA GLN A 79 -3.78 4.18 16.51
C GLN A 79 -2.59 4.81 15.78
N PHE A 80 -2.05 5.93 16.29
CA PHE A 80 -0.79 6.50 15.80
C PHE A 80 0.41 5.58 16.06
N LEU A 81 0.44 4.88 17.20
CA LEU A 81 1.45 3.85 17.46
C LEU A 81 1.34 2.69 16.45
N ALA A 82 0.13 2.27 16.09
CA ALA A 82 -0.09 1.27 15.04
C ALA A 82 0.46 1.73 13.68
N ALA A 83 0.20 2.99 13.31
CA ALA A 83 0.77 3.61 12.11
C ALA A 83 2.31 3.71 12.19
N ALA A 84 2.87 3.96 13.37
CA ALA A 84 4.32 4.01 13.58
C ALA A 84 4.98 2.64 13.41
N VAL A 85 4.31 1.56 13.83
CA VAL A 85 4.76 0.15 13.64
C VAL A 85 4.57 -0.32 12.19
N LEU A 86 3.57 0.21 11.49
CA LEU A 86 3.32 -0.10 10.08
C LEU A 86 4.53 0.20 9.19
N GLN A 87 5.23 1.31 9.41
CA GLN A 87 6.37 1.70 8.58
C GLN A 87 7.56 0.71 8.68
N PRO A 88 8.01 0.28 9.87
CA PRO A 88 8.94 -0.85 10.01
C PRO A 88 8.41 -2.16 9.41
N ALA A 89 7.14 -2.50 9.63
CA ALA A 89 6.54 -3.73 9.08
C ALA A 89 6.57 -3.72 7.53
N LEU A 90 6.34 -2.56 6.92
CA LEU A 90 6.46 -2.36 5.49
C LEU A 90 7.88 -2.65 4.98
N LEU A 91 8.94 -2.28 5.73
CA LEU A 91 10.30 -2.59 5.32
C LEU A 91 10.58 -4.10 5.32
N LEU A 92 10.04 -4.85 6.28
CA LEU A 92 10.15 -6.31 6.29
C LEU A 92 9.41 -6.93 5.09
N PHE A 93 8.23 -6.39 4.76
CA PHE A 93 7.50 -6.76 3.55
C PHE A 93 8.33 -6.46 2.28
N VAL A 94 8.94 -5.28 2.18
CA VAL A 94 9.83 -4.92 1.07
C VAL A 94 11.04 -5.86 0.97
N ALA A 95 11.60 -6.30 2.09
CA ALA A 95 12.65 -7.32 2.09
C ALA A 95 12.15 -8.64 1.50
N LYS A 96 10.94 -9.09 1.84
CA LYS A 96 10.33 -10.27 1.21
C LYS A 96 10.17 -10.08 -0.31
N LEU A 97 9.69 -8.92 -0.76
CA LEU A 97 9.59 -8.61 -2.20
C LEU A 97 10.95 -8.68 -2.88
N GLY A 98 11.97 -8.07 -2.29
CA GLY A 98 13.32 -8.07 -2.84
C GLY A 98 13.87 -9.48 -2.97
N LEU A 99 13.72 -10.33 -1.94
CA LEU A 99 14.17 -11.73 -2.01
C LEU A 99 13.46 -12.53 -3.12
N MET A 100 12.16 -12.29 -3.32
CA MET A 100 11.40 -12.92 -4.41
C MET A 100 11.90 -12.47 -5.78
N VAL A 101 12.02 -11.15 -5.97
CA VAL A 101 12.48 -10.53 -7.22
C VAL A 101 13.92 -10.93 -7.56
N GLY A 102 14.82 -10.95 -6.57
CA GLY A 102 16.23 -11.32 -6.74
C GLY A 102 16.40 -12.71 -7.36
N SER A 103 15.63 -13.69 -6.87
CA SER A 103 15.65 -15.06 -7.38
C SER A 103 15.08 -15.21 -8.80
N ALA A 104 14.30 -14.22 -9.25
CA ALA A 104 13.62 -14.23 -10.54
C ALA A 104 14.16 -13.19 -11.53
N LEU A 105 15.29 -12.55 -11.24
CA LEU A 105 15.90 -11.52 -12.10
C LEU A 105 16.04 -11.96 -13.57
N PRO A 106 16.52 -13.17 -13.89
CA PRO A 106 16.62 -13.60 -15.29
C PRO A 106 15.26 -13.63 -16.00
N LYS A 107 14.21 -14.08 -15.31
CA LYS A 107 12.84 -14.15 -15.85
C LYS A 107 12.24 -12.75 -16.01
N LEU A 108 12.48 -11.86 -15.07
CA LEU A 108 12.01 -10.48 -15.12
C LEU A 108 12.73 -9.67 -16.20
N ALA A 109 14.01 -9.94 -16.44
CA ALA A 109 14.77 -9.31 -17.52
C ALA A 109 14.17 -9.62 -18.90
N ALA A 110 13.65 -10.84 -19.11
CA ALA A 110 12.94 -11.20 -20.33
C ALA A 110 11.64 -10.39 -20.52
N ALA A 111 10.96 -10.05 -19.42
CA ALA A 111 9.78 -9.17 -19.40
C ALA A 111 10.14 -7.67 -19.29
N GLY A 112 11.42 -7.31 -19.52
CA GLY A 112 11.97 -6.00 -19.20
C GLY A 112 11.24 -4.82 -19.85
N TRP A 113 10.73 -4.98 -21.07
CA TRP A 113 9.97 -3.93 -21.76
C TRP A 113 8.60 -3.69 -21.13
N ALA A 114 7.88 -4.75 -20.77
CA ALA A 114 6.62 -4.61 -20.07
C ALA A 114 6.82 -3.92 -18.71
N LEU A 115 7.87 -4.30 -17.97
CA LEU A 115 8.24 -3.65 -16.71
C LEU A 115 8.66 -2.18 -16.88
N ALA A 116 9.35 -1.83 -17.97
CA ALA A 116 9.78 -0.46 -18.23
C ALA A 116 8.60 0.46 -18.57
N PHE A 117 7.63 -0.05 -19.34
CA PHE A 117 6.50 0.75 -19.83
C PHE A 117 5.24 0.65 -18.97
N GLN A 118 5.18 -0.23 -17.95
CA GLN A 118 4.00 -0.38 -17.12
C GLN A 118 3.56 0.91 -16.39
N GLU A 119 4.49 1.83 -16.09
CA GLU A 119 4.15 3.14 -15.50
C GLU A 119 3.29 3.99 -16.45
N LEU A 120 3.29 3.72 -17.76
CA LEU A 120 2.33 4.34 -18.68
C LEU A 120 0.89 3.93 -18.37
N GLY A 121 0.69 2.75 -17.78
CA GLY A 121 -0.63 2.31 -17.29
C GLY A 121 -1.20 3.22 -16.20
N HIS A 122 -0.33 3.87 -15.42
CA HIS A 122 -0.70 4.88 -14.43
C HIS A 122 -1.48 6.05 -15.05
N PHE A 123 -1.07 6.47 -16.26
CA PHE A 123 -1.70 7.56 -16.99
C PHE A 123 -3.13 7.22 -17.45
N VAL A 124 -3.36 5.95 -17.81
CA VAL A 124 -4.66 5.49 -18.29
C VAL A 124 -5.72 5.64 -17.19
N GLY A 125 -5.43 5.18 -15.97
CA GLY A 125 -6.39 5.29 -14.88
C GLY A 125 -6.58 6.71 -14.38
N THR A 126 -5.47 7.35 -14.03
CA THR A 126 -5.51 8.63 -13.33
C THR A 126 -5.95 9.76 -14.26
N ILE A 127 -5.30 9.94 -15.40
CA ILE A 127 -5.51 11.10 -16.27
C ILE A 127 -6.55 10.84 -17.37
N LEU A 128 -6.55 9.66 -18.02
CA LEU A 128 -7.52 9.41 -19.09
C LEU A 128 -8.93 9.09 -18.57
N LEU A 129 -9.05 8.50 -17.38
CA LEU A 129 -10.36 8.14 -16.80
C LEU A 129 -10.71 9.00 -15.60
N GLY A 130 -9.80 9.15 -14.63
CA GLY A 130 -10.03 9.89 -13.40
C GLY A 130 -10.29 11.38 -13.62
N LEU A 131 -9.46 12.06 -14.40
CA LEU A 131 -9.58 13.50 -14.63
C LEU A 131 -10.89 13.91 -15.35
N PRO A 132 -11.30 13.28 -16.48
CA PRO A 132 -12.60 13.57 -17.09
C PRO A 132 -13.77 13.32 -16.13
N LEU A 133 -13.73 12.21 -15.39
CA LEU A 133 -14.77 11.88 -14.42
C LEU A 133 -14.85 12.93 -13.31
N ALA A 134 -13.70 13.38 -12.79
CA ALA A 134 -13.64 14.42 -11.77
C ALA A 134 -14.28 15.73 -12.25
N LEU A 135 -13.95 16.14 -13.48
CA LEU A 135 -14.53 17.34 -14.11
C LEU A 135 -16.04 17.20 -14.35
N LEU A 136 -16.50 16.04 -14.83
CA LEU A 136 -17.94 15.73 -14.99
C LEU A 136 -18.69 15.82 -13.66
N LEU A 137 -18.06 15.36 -12.57
CA LEU A 137 -18.59 15.46 -11.22
C LEU A 137 -18.45 16.88 -10.62
N GLY A 138 -17.93 17.85 -11.37
CA GLY A 138 -17.79 19.25 -10.96
C GLY A 138 -16.64 19.49 -9.97
N ILE A 139 -15.67 18.58 -9.90
CA ILE A 139 -14.41 18.78 -9.17
C ILE A 139 -13.49 19.56 -10.09
N LYS A 140 -13.04 20.75 -9.67
CA LYS A 140 -12.25 21.67 -10.49
C LYS A 140 -10.76 21.47 -10.23
N ARG A 141 -10.06 22.44 -9.65
CA ARG A 141 -8.61 22.36 -9.42
C ARG A 141 -8.20 21.20 -8.53
N GLU A 142 -9.06 20.74 -7.62
CA GLU A 142 -8.82 19.54 -6.82
C GLU A 142 -8.65 18.30 -7.69
N ALA A 143 -9.24 18.26 -8.89
CA ALA A 143 -9.10 17.16 -9.82
C ALA A 143 -7.64 16.94 -10.19
N ILE A 144 -6.85 18.01 -10.38
CA ILE A 144 -5.42 17.89 -10.69
C ILE A 144 -4.72 17.10 -9.60
N GLY A 145 -4.93 17.47 -8.33
CA GLY A 145 -4.34 16.79 -7.18
C GLY A 145 -4.85 15.37 -6.97
N ALA A 146 -6.12 15.11 -7.28
CA ALA A 146 -6.72 13.79 -7.12
C ALA A 146 -6.38 12.81 -8.26
N THR A 147 -5.94 13.30 -9.43
CA THR A 147 -5.88 12.49 -10.66
C THR A 147 -4.54 12.53 -11.39
N PHE A 148 -3.50 13.13 -10.79
CA PHE A 148 -2.14 13.01 -11.33
C PHE A 148 -1.41 11.76 -10.85
N SER A 149 -1.92 11.09 -9.82
CA SER A 149 -1.32 9.89 -9.24
C SER A 149 -2.33 9.14 -8.39
N VAL A 150 -2.12 7.83 -8.19
CA VAL A 150 -2.88 6.97 -7.26
C VAL A 150 -2.59 7.26 -5.77
N GLY A 151 -2.15 8.48 -5.43
CA GLY A 151 -1.95 8.95 -4.04
C GLY A 151 -0.97 8.13 -3.17
N ARG A 152 0.31 8.54 -3.13
CA ARG A 152 1.32 8.02 -2.18
C ARG A 152 1.98 9.17 -1.41
N GLU A 153 2.79 8.85 -0.41
CA GLU A 153 3.57 9.85 0.34
C GLU A 153 4.38 10.78 -0.56
N PRO A 154 5.06 10.30 -1.63
CA PRO A 154 5.73 11.19 -2.58
C PRO A 154 4.76 12.11 -3.33
N SER A 155 3.54 11.67 -3.62
CA SER A 155 2.52 12.50 -4.27
C SER A 155 2.12 13.69 -3.39
N LEU A 156 1.96 13.46 -2.08
CA LEU A 156 1.71 14.52 -1.10
C LEU A 156 2.88 15.52 -1.04
N ALA A 157 4.12 15.01 -1.01
CA ALA A 157 5.32 15.86 -1.00
C ALA A 157 5.42 16.74 -2.26
N ILE A 158 5.23 16.15 -3.44
CA ILE A 158 5.29 16.87 -4.74
C ILE A 158 4.29 18.03 -4.77
N ILE A 159 3.04 17.79 -4.38
CA ILE A 159 2.01 18.84 -4.40
C ILE A 159 2.23 19.85 -3.28
N GLY A 160 2.67 19.39 -2.11
CA GLY A 160 2.96 20.25 -0.98
C GLY A 160 4.07 21.25 -1.27
N GLU A 161 5.15 20.82 -1.92
CA GLU A 161 6.24 21.70 -2.33
C GLU A 161 5.86 22.63 -3.48
N LYS A 162 5.08 22.14 -4.46
CA LYS A 162 4.79 22.92 -5.68
C LYS A 162 3.61 23.89 -5.55
N TYR A 163 2.56 23.50 -4.84
CA TYR A 163 1.31 24.26 -4.74
C TYR A 163 0.96 24.66 -3.30
N GLY A 164 1.59 24.06 -2.30
CA GLY A 164 1.20 24.19 -0.91
C GLY A 164 -0.03 23.34 -0.59
N MET A 165 -0.06 22.72 0.59
CA MET A 165 -1.11 21.74 0.90
C MET A 165 -2.49 22.35 1.24
N ASN A 166 -2.53 23.66 1.46
CA ASN A 166 -3.78 24.40 1.61
C ASN A 166 -4.42 24.77 0.26
N SER A 167 -3.74 24.50 -0.86
CA SER A 167 -4.29 24.70 -2.21
C SER A 167 -5.40 23.71 -2.54
N ALA A 168 -6.15 23.98 -3.62
CA ALA A 168 -7.12 23.04 -4.16
C ALA A 168 -6.45 21.71 -4.57
N GLU A 169 -5.29 21.78 -5.21
CA GLU A 169 -4.47 20.62 -5.56
C GLU A 169 -4.06 19.81 -4.31
N GLY A 170 -3.66 20.50 -3.24
CA GLY A 170 -3.35 19.91 -1.94
C GLY A 170 -4.52 19.12 -1.35
N ARG A 171 -5.73 19.72 -1.35
CA ARG A 171 -6.96 19.03 -0.92
C ARG A 171 -7.28 17.81 -1.77
N GLY A 172 -7.06 17.91 -3.09
CA GLY A 172 -7.27 16.81 -4.03
C GLY A 172 -6.36 15.62 -3.74
N VAL A 173 -5.06 15.86 -3.57
CA VAL A 173 -4.09 14.78 -3.29
C VAL A 173 -4.28 14.18 -1.90
N LEU A 174 -4.66 14.98 -0.90
CA LEU A 174 -5.02 14.48 0.44
C LEU A 174 -6.23 13.56 0.37
N ALA A 175 -7.24 13.94 -0.39
CA ALA A 175 -8.43 13.12 -0.57
C ALA A 175 -8.12 11.77 -1.22
N GLU A 176 -7.29 11.77 -2.26
CA GLU A 176 -6.84 10.55 -2.93
C GLU A 176 -6.05 9.66 -1.96
N TYR A 177 -5.08 10.24 -1.24
CA TYR A 177 -4.28 9.51 -0.26
C TYR A 177 -5.14 8.88 0.84
N LEU A 178 -6.04 9.66 1.46
CA LEU A 178 -6.95 9.17 2.49
C LEU A 178 -7.90 8.09 1.97
N THR A 179 -8.38 8.23 0.74
CA THR A 179 -9.25 7.20 0.15
C THR A 179 -8.48 5.90 -0.10
N GLY A 180 -7.26 5.99 -0.62
CA GLY A 180 -6.38 4.85 -0.86
C GLY A 180 -5.98 4.13 0.42
N THR A 181 -5.66 4.85 1.50
CA THR A 181 -5.28 4.22 2.78
C THR A 181 -6.46 3.57 3.49
N VAL A 182 -7.64 4.19 3.45
CA VAL A 182 -8.84 3.68 4.15
C VAL A 182 -9.49 2.52 3.40
N PHE A 183 -9.66 2.63 2.07
CA PHE A 183 -10.43 1.67 1.28
C PHE A 183 -9.66 1.02 0.13
N GLY A 184 -8.52 1.59 -0.29
CA GLY A 184 -7.82 1.18 -1.50
C GLY A 184 -7.47 -0.31 -1.53
N ALA A 185 -6.89 -0.85 -0.45
CA ALA A 185 -6.52 -2.28 -0.38
C ALA A 185 -7.73 -3.23 -0.48
N VAL A 186 -8.85 -2.88 0.16
CA VAL A 186 -10.09 -3.68 0.10
C VAL A 186 -10.70 -3.61 -1.30
N PHE A 187 -10.80 -2.40 -1.85
CA PHE A 187 -11.33 -2.16 -3.17
C PHE A 187 -10.55 -2.92 -4.24
N ILE A 188 -9.22 -2.79 -4.24
CA ILE A 188 -8.38 -3.39 -5.28
C ILE A 188 -8.30 -4.91 -5.14
N ALA A 189 -8.35 -5.47 -3.93
CA ALA A 189 -8.44 -6.93 -3.75
C ALA A 189 -9.69 -7.50 -4.41
N ILE A 190 -10.84 -6.88 -4.15
CA ILE A 190 -12.14 -7.29 -4.72
C ILE A 190 -12.11 -7.12 -6.24
N PHE A 191 -11.66 -5.96 -6.71
CA PHE A 191 -11.62 -5.64 -8.13
C PHE A 191 -10.65 -6.53 -8.91
N ALA A 192 -9.41 -6.70 -8.43
CA ALA A 192 -8.41 -7.54 -9.08
C ALA A 192 -8.80 -9.02 -9.06
N GLY A 193 -9.37 -9.51 -7.96
CA GLY A 193 -9.92 -10.87 -7.88
C GLY A 193 -11.04 -11.10 -8.89
N PHE A 194 -11.97 -10.14 -8.99
CA PHE A 194 -13.04 -10.18 -9.99
C PHE A 194 -12.49 -10.18 -11.41
N VAL A 195 -11.59 -9.25 -11.77
CA VAL A 195 -11.00 -9.18 -13.12
C VAL A 195 -10.21 -10.45 -13.45
N ALA A 196 -9.47 -11.02 -12.50
CA ALA A 196 -8.76 -12.28 -12.69
C ALA A 196 -9.73 -13.43 -13.01
N SER A 197 -10.88 -13.47 -12.34
CA SER A 197 -11.90 -14.50 -12.58
C SER A 197 -12.58 -14.43 -13.95
N LEU A 198 -12.52 -13.27 -14.64
CA LEU A 198 -13.05 -13.13 -15.99
C LEU A 198 -12.18 -13.81 -17.06
N ASN A 199 -10.94 -14.18 -16.74
CA ASN A 199 -9.98 -14.81 -17.66
C ASN A 199 -9.72 -14.02 -18.96
N ILE A 200 -9.86 -12.69 -18.91
CA ILE A 200 -9.63 -11.79 -20.07
C ILE A 200 -8.14 -11.48 -20.25
N PHE A 201 -7.42 -11.31 -19.13
CA PHE A 201 -6.00 -10.96 -19.11
C PHE A 201 -5.15 -12.15 -18.68
N HIS A 202 -3.92 -12.21 -19.18
CA HIS A 202 -2.92 -13.14 -18.68
C HIS A 202 -2.62 -12.82 -17.20
N PRO A 203 -2.48 -13.83 -16.30
CA PRO A 203 -2.26 -13.57 -14.88
C PRO A 203 -1.01 -12.71 -14.58
N LEU A 204 0.04 -12.84 -15.38
CA LEU A 204 1.25 -12.02 -15.23
C LEU A 204 1.04 -10.57 -15.67
N ALA A 205 0.13 -10.33 -16.62
CA ALA A 205 -0.27 -8.97 -16.99
C ALA A 205 -1.07 -8.33 -15.85
N LEU A 206 -2.00 -9.07 -15.24
CA LEU A 206 -2.71 -8.61 -14.04
C LEU A 206 -1.76 -8.38 -12.85
N ALA A 207 -0.69 -9.16 -12.75
CA ALA A 207 0.35 -8.94 -11.75
C ALA A 207 1.06 -7.59 -11.92
N MET A 208 1.36 -7.18 -13.15
CA MET A 208 1.88 -5.83 -13.43
C MET A 208 0.89 -4.75 -13.01
N GLY A 209 -0.39 -4.94 -13.32
CA GLY A 209 -1.46 -4.06 -12.85
C GLY A 209 -1.52 -3.95 -11.33
N ALA A 210 -1.41 -5.07 -10.63
CA ALA A 210 -1.43 -5.14 -9.17
C ALA A 210 -0.25 -4.41 -8.53
N GLY A 211 0.90 -4.36 -9.19
CA GLY A 211 2.07 -3.68 -8.63
C GLY A 211 1.97 -2.15 -8.62
N VAL A 212 1.05 -1.57 -9.40
CA VAL A 212 0.82 -0.13 -9.41
C VAL A 212 -0.03 0.29 -8.21
N GLY A 213 0.59 0.92 -7.23
CA GLY A 213 -0.07 1.36 -6.00
C GLY A 213 0.85 1.33 -4.78
N SER A 214 0.26 1.43 -3.59
CA SER A 214 0.98 1.19 -2.33
C SER A 214 1.33 -0.29 -2.17
N GLY A 215 2.29 -0.61 -1.29
CA GLY A 215 2.62 -2.00 -0.98
C GLY A 215 1.43 -2.80 -0.44
N SER A 216 0.53 -2.16 0.33
CA SER A 216 -0.70 -2.78 0.82
C SER A 216 -1.69 -3.09 -0.31
N MET A 217 -1.88 -2.16 -1.26
CA MET A 217 -2.73 -2.38 -2.43
C MET A 217 -2.17 -3.48 -3.33
N MET A 218 -0.85 -3.47 -3.57
CA MET A 218 -0.21 -4.54 -4.34
C MET A 218 -0.36 -5.90 -3.67
N ALA A 219 -0.11 -6.00 -2.36
CA ALA A 219 -0.22 -7.27 -1.66
C ALA A 219 -1.66 -7.82 -1.68
N ALA A 220 -2.64 -6.94 -1.51
CA ALA A 220 -4.05 -7.25 -1.56
C ALA A 220 -4.49 -7.73 -2.97
N ALA A 221 -4.14 -6.99 -4.02
CA ALA A 221 -4.46 -7.32 -5.41
C ALA A 221 -3.74 -8.58 -5.89
N SER A 222 -2.43 -8.66 -5.71
CA SER A 222 -1.62 -9.81 -6.16
C SER A 222 -1.99 -11.10 -5.43
N GLY A 223 -2.31 -11.01 -4.12
CA GLY A 223 -2.87 -12.13 -3.37
C GLY A 223 -4.18 -12.62 -3.96
N ALA A 224 -5.13 -11.72 -4.24
CA ALA A 224 -6.42 -12.08 -4.83
C ALA A 224 -6.27 -12.73 -6.22
N ILE A 225 -5.37 -12.21 -7.07
CA ILE A 225 -5.07 -12.79 -8.38
C ILE A 225 -4.42 -14.17 -8.22
N ALA A 226 -3.43 -14.30 -7.34
CA ALA A 226 -2.72 -15.55 -7.09
C ALA A 226 -3.66 -16.65 -6.55
N ALA A 227 -4.60 -16.29 -5.66
CA ALA A 227 -5.60 -17.21 -5.13
C ALA A 227 -6.61 -17.70 -6.18
N ALA A 228 -6.79 -16.95 -7.27
CA ALA A 228 -7.62 -17.38 -8.41
C ALA A 228 -6.89 -18.36 -9.35
N GLN A 229 -5.57 -18.56 -9.18
CA GLN A 229 -4.78 -19.44 -10.05
C GLN A 229 -4.79 -20.89 -9.58
N GLN A 230 -4.92 -21.82 -10.53
CA GLN A 230 -4.88 -23.26 -10.25
C GLN A 230 -3.45 -23.79 -10.07
N SER A 231 -2.47 -23.19 -10.77
CA SER A 231 -1.07 -23.61 -10.69
C SER A 231 -0.32 -22.83 -9.60
N PRO A 232 0.28 -23.51 -8.61
CA PRO A 232 1.14 -22.87 -7.60
C PRO A 232 2.30 -22.08 -8.21
N GLU A 233 2.81 -22.52 -9.37
CA GLU A 233 3.89 -21.83 -10.08
C GLU A 233 3.40 -20.49 -10.66
N VAL A 234 2.21 -20.46 -11.27
CA VAL A 234 1.62 -19.23 -11.80
C VAL A 234 1.31 -18.27 -10.65
N ALA A 235 0.76 -18.75 -9.54
CA ALA A 235 0.54 -17.94 -8.33
C ALA A 235 1.85 -17.31 -7.83
N LYS A 236 2.93 -18.08 -7.73
CA LYS A 236 4.27 -17.57 -7.37
C LYS A 236 4.77 -16.52 -8.35
N ASN A 237 4.59 -16.75 -9.65
CA ASN A 237 4.99 -15.79 -10.68
C ASN A 237 4.18 -14.50 -10.60
N VAL A 238 2.87 -14.57 -10.36
CA VAL A 238 2.00 -13.40 -10.14
C VAL A 238 2.54 -12.55 -8.99
N LEU A 239 2.80 -13.16 -7.83
CA LEU A 239 3.35 -12.43 -6.69
C LEU A 239 4.72 -11.80 -7.00
N THR A 240 5.57 -12.51 -7.73
CA THR A 240 6.93 -12.05 -8.09
C THR A 240 6.90 -10.90 -9.10
N PHE A 241 6.02 -10.98 -10.10
CA PHE A 241 5.83 -9.96 -11.13
C PHE A 241 5.19 -8.70 -10.53
N ALA A 242 4.20 -8.85 -9.65
CA ALA A 242 3.61 -7.74 -8.90
C ALA A 242 4.63 -7.08 -7.95
N ALA A 243 5.47 -7.88 -7.29
CA ALA A 243 6.57 -7.38 -6.46
C ALA A 243 7.56 -6.53 -7.27
N ALA A 244 8.01 -7.04 -8.42
CA ALA A 244 8.93 -6.32 -9.31
C ALA A 244 8.33 -5.01 -9.79
N SER A 245 7.08 -5.06 -10.28
CA SER A 245 6.30 -3.87 -10.67
C SER A 245 6.24 -2.84 -9.54
N ASN A 246 5.88 -3.25 -8.32
CA ASN A 246 5.76 -2.33 -7.19
C ASN A 246 7.09 -1.71 -6.74
N LEU A 247 8.19 -2.47 -6.81
CA LEU A 247 9.53 -1.95 -6.52
C LEU A 247 9.94 -0.89 -7.55
N ILE A 248 9.62 -1.09 -8.83
CA ILE A 248 9.83 -0.11 -9.90
C ILE A 248 8.96 1.13 -9.66
N THR A 249 7.66 0.97 -9.41
CA THR A 249 6.75 2.08 -9.11
C THR A 249 7.22 2.89 -7.91
N THR A 250 7.72 2.22 -6.88
CA THR A 250 8.18 2.90 -5.67
C THR A 250 9.49 3.67 -5.88
N THR A 251 10.38 3.16 -6.73
CA THR A 251 11.72 3.74 -6.94
C THR A 251 11.72 4.80 -8.06
N ILE A 252 11.10 4.48 -9.19
CA ILE A 252 11.11 5.30 -10.41
C ILE A 252 9.80 6.08 -10.56
N GLY A 253 8.68 5.51 -10.09
CA GLY A 253 7.35 6.10 -10.26
C GLY A 253 7.23 7.52 -9.69
N THR A 254 7.94 7.86 -8.60
CA THR A 254 7.96 9.24 -8.08
C THR A 254 8.46 10.25 -9.13
N TYR A 255 9.53 9.92 -9.86
CA TYR A 255 10.07 10.78 -10.91
C TYR A 255 9.13 10.84 -12.12
N PHE A 256 8.53 9.71 -12.47
CA PHE A 256 7.49 9.66 -13.50
C PHE A 256 6.30 10.56 -13.13
N THR A 257 5.82 10.49 -11.89
CA THR A 257 4.75 11.34 -11.36
C THR A 257 5.12 12.82 -11.42
N LEU A 258 6.34 13.18 -11.00
CA LEU A 258 6.80 14.57 -10.96
C LEU A 258 6.99 15.18 -12.35
N PHE A 259 7.67 14.48 -13.26
CA PHE A 259 8.10 15.01 -14.55
C PHE A 259 7.15 14.74 -15.70
N ILE A 260 6.28 13.74 -15.59
CA ILE A 260 5.37 13.33 -16.67
C ILE A 260 3.93 13.46 -16.22
N SER A 261 3.52 12.74 -15.18
CA SER A 261 2.09 12.65 -14.81
C SER A 261 1.51 14.00 -14.36
N LEU A 262 2.20 14.74 -13.48
CA LEU A 262 1.70 16.03 -13.00
C LEU A 262 1.60 17.09 -14.12
N PRO A 263 2.63 17.31 -14.97
CA PRO A 263 2.50 18.19 -16.13
C PRO A 263 1.35 17.80 -17.05
N LEU A 264 1.16 16.51 -17.32
CA LEU A 264 0.07 16.00 -18.14
C LEU A 264 -1.31 16.20 -17.50
N ALA A 265 -1.45 15.99 -16.19
CA ALA A 265 -2.70 16.26 -15.48
C ALA A 265 -3.09 17.75 -15.55
N VAL A 266 -2.11 18.65 -15.39
CA VAL A 266 -2.32 20.09 -15.54
C VAL A 266 -2.69 20.47 -16.99
N PHE A 267 -2.06 19.82 -17.98
CA PHE A 267 -2.40 20.01 -19.39
C PHE A 267 -3.82 19.50 -19.69
N GLY A 268 -4.12 18.26 -19.29
CA GLY A 268 -5.44 17.66 -19.43
C GLY A 268 -6.53 18.49 -18.78
N TYR A 269 -6.27 19.06 -17.60
CA TYR A 269 -7.21 19.96 -16.93
C TYR A 269 -7.49 21.20 -17.79
N ARG A 270 -6.44 21.85 -18.30
CA ARG A 270 -6.57 23.05 -19.16
C ARG A 270 -7.37 22.78 -20.43
N VAL A 271 -7.28 21.57 -20.99
CA VAL A 271 -7.99 21.19 -22.21
C VAL A 271 -9.42 20.74 -21.92
N LEU A 272 -9.63 19.90 -20.91
CA LEU A 272 -10.91 19.25 -20.64
C LEU A 272 -11.87 20.11 -19.80
N GLU A 273 -11.36 20.97 -18.92
CA GLU A 273 -12.22 21.79 -18.06
C GLU A 273 -13.13 22.74 -18.86
N PRO A 274 -12.65 23.45 -19.89
CA PRO A 274 -13.51 24.30 -20.72
C PRO A 274 -14.55 23.52 -21.53
N LEU A 275 -14.25 22.27 -21.89
CA LEU A 275 -15.11 21.41 -22.72
C LEU A 275 -16.20 20.72 -21.91
N ILE A 276 -15.82 20.15 -20.76
CA ILE A 276 -16.66 19.22 -19.99
C ILE A 276 -17.07 19.82 -18.64
N GLY A 277 -16.28 20.73 -18.07
CA GLY A 277 -16.52 21.32 -16.75
C GLY A 277 -17.61 22.40 -16.70
N ARG A 278 -18.02 22.96 -17.86
CA ARG A 278 -19.03 24.03 -17.93
C ARG A 278 -20.48 23.57 -17.75
N THR A 279 -20.76 22.27 -17.93
CA THR A 279 -22.14 21.74 -17.94
C THR A 279 -22.66 21.35 -16.56
N THR A 280 -21.80 21.33 -15.53
CA THR A 280 -22.19 20.84 -14.20
C THR A 280 -22.65 22.00 -13.30
N LYS A 281 -23.94 22.05 -12.95
CA LYS A 281 -24.54 22.97 -11.95
C LYS A 281 -23.88 22.88 -10.55
N ALA A 282 -22.98 21.92 -10.33
CA ALA A 282 -22.26 21.73 -9.09
C ALA A 282 -20.95 22.53 -8.96
N SER A 283 -20.66 23.39 -9.94
CA SER A 283 -19.42 24.17 -10.08
C SER A 283 -19.24 25.34 -9.08
N SER A 284 -20.25 25.58 -8.24
CA SER A 284 -20.22 26.59 -7.17
C SER A 284 -20.59 25.93 -5.85
N PRO A 285 -19.66 25.24 -5.17
CA PRO A 285 -19.86 24.87 -3.78
C PRO A 285 -20.07 26.15 -2.95
N SER A 286 -21.03 26.15 -2.01
CA SER A 286 -21.17 27.27 -1.08
C SER A 286 -19.90 27.39 -0.23
N ALA A 287 -19.59 28.60 0.25
CA ALA A 287 -18.45 28.84 1.13
C ALA A 287 -18.40 27.89 2.34
N SER A 288 -19.56 27.40 2.80
CA SER A 288 -19.68 26.39 3.87
C SER A 288 -19.17 24.99 3.47
N VAL A 289 -19.34 24.57 2.21
CA VAL A 289 -18.80 23.30 1.70
C VAL A 289 -17.29 23.41 1.48
N GLU A 290 -16.80 24.59 1.12
CA GLU A 290 -15.37 24.83 0.92
C GLU A 290 -14.60 24.90 2.25
N ALA A 291 -15.22 25.48 3.30
CA ALA A 291 -14.70 25.48 4.66
C ALA A 291 -14.71 24.08 5.32
N ALA A 292 -15.57 23.17 4.88
CA ALA A 292 -15.68 21.82 5.42
C ALA A 292 -14.66 20.82 4.84
N ARG A 293 -13.90 21.19 3.79
CA ARG A 293 -12.93 20.30 3.13
C ARG A 293 -11.71 20.06 4.02
N PRO A 294 -11.11 18.86 3.99
CA PRO A 294 -9.95 18.56 4.82
C PRO A 294 -8.78 19.49 4.46
N SER A 295 -8.25 20.16 5.48
CA SER A 295 -7.01 20.93 5.42
C SER A 295 -5.86 20.11 6.00
N LEU A 296 -4.62 20.49 5.74
CA LEU A 296 -3.48 19.75 6.28
C LEU A 296 -3.45 19.76 7.82
N GLY A 297 -3.95 20.83 8.46
CA GLY A 297 -4.04 20.92 9.93
C GLY A 297 -5.03 19.92 10.54
N ASP A 298 -5.95 19.39 9.73
CA ASP A 298 -6.93 18.38 10.15
C ASP A 298 -6.41 16.95 10.04
N VAL A 299 -5.26 16.74 9.37
CA VAL A 299 -4.67 15.42 9.12
C VAL A 299 -3.27 15.40 9.70
N GLN A 300 -3.12 14.81 10.90
CA GLN A 300 -1.80 14.38 11.36
C GLN A 300 -1.38 13.18 10.52
N THR A 301 -0.64 13.48 9.44
CA THR A 301 -0.12 12.49 8.48
C THR A 301 1.10 11.75 9.02
N GLU A 302 1.85 12.37 9.94
CA GLU A 302 3.08 11.77 10.47
C GLU A 302 2.80 10.96 11.74
N ALA A 303 2.95 9.65 11.64
CA ALA A 303 3.10 8.80 12.81
C ALA A 303 4.40 9.17 13.55
N PRO A 304 4.43 9.09 14.90
CA PRO A 304 5.64 9.37 15.66
C PRO A 304 6.82 8.53 15.15
N ALA A 305 7.97 9.16 14.95
CA ALA A 305 9.17 8.43 14.57
C ALA A 305 9.59 7.51 15.73
N LEU A 306 9.55 6.19 15.51
CA LEU A 306 10.06 5.23 16.48
C LEU A 306 11.58 5.44 16.68
N SER A 307 12.03 5.29 17.92
CA SER A 307 13.46 5.14 18.22
C SER A 307 14.02 3.93 17.46
N TYR A 308 15.34 3.88 17.28
CA TYR A 308 15.95 2.75 16.56
C TYR A 308 15.67 1.41 17.26
N SER A 309 15.67 1.38 18.59
CA SER A 309 15.25 0.19 19.36
C SER A 309 13.77 -0.16 19.11
N GLY A 310 12.90 0.85 18.99
CA GLY A 310 11.50 0.66 18.62
C GLY A 310 11.31 0.08 17.21
N LYS A 311 12.12 0.52 16.24
CA LYS A 311 12.13 -0.06 14.88
C LYS A 311 12.54 -1.52 14.89
N VAL A 312 13.64 -1.85 15.60
CA VAL A 312 14.12 -3.24 15.72
C VAL A 312 13.07 -4.12 16.39
N ALA A 313 12.45 -3.64 17.47
CA ALA A 313 11.35 -4.34 18.11
C ALA A 313 10.17 -4.57 17.16
N ALA A 314 9.80 -3.57 16.36
CA ALA A 314 8.73 -3.69 15.36
C ALA A 314 9.07 -4.70 14.25
N TRP A 315 10.32 -4.76 13.78
CA TRP A 315 10.76 -5.77 12.81
C TRP A 315 10.69 -7.19 13.39
N LEU A 316 11.22 -7.39 14.60
CA LEU A 316 11.21 -8.68 15.29
C LEU A 316 9.78 -9.14 15.60
N LEU A 317 8.94 -8.22 16.06
CA LEU A 317 7.53 -8.49 16.31
C LEU A 317 6.81 -8.93 15.04
N THR A 318 6.98 -8.16 13.96
CA THR A 318 6.37 -8.46 12.67
C THR A 318 6.83 -9.82 12.17
N ALA A 319 8.13 -10.12 12.30
CA ALA A 319 8.72 -11.42 11.98
C ALA A 319 8.09 -12.57 12.77
N VAL A 320 7.90 -12.40 14.09
CA VAL A 320 7.23 -13.39 14.94
C VAL A 320 5.78 -13.60 14.50
N PHE A 321 5.03 -12.52 14.27
CA PHE A 321 3.66 -12.61 13.77
C PHE A 321 3.58 -13.31 12.41
N SER A 322 4.51 -13.04 11.50
CA SER A 322 4.57 -13.74 10.22
C SER A 322 4.85 -15.22 10.35
N LEU A 323 5.76 -15.63 11.25
CA LEU A 323 6.01 -17.05 11.53
C LEU A 323 4.79 -17.75 12.14
N VAL A 324 4.05 -17.07 13.01
CA VAL A 324 2.78 -17.58 13.57
C VAL A 324 1.73 -17.71 12.47
N CYS A 325 1.62 -16.74 11.59
CA CYS A 325 0.72 -16.80 10.42
C CYS A 325 1.05 -18.00 9.52
N ASP A 326 2.33 -18.19 9.20
CA ASP A 326 2.81 -19.32 8.40
C ASP A 326 2.44 -20.66 9.06
N TRP A 327 2.65 -20.75 10.38
CA TRP A 327 2.34 -21.96 11.15
C TRP A 327 0.85 -22.30 11.13
N ILE A 328 -0.03 -21.30 11.29
CA ILE A 328 -1.48 -21.51 11.29
C ILE A 328 -1.99 -21.89 9.90
N THR A 329 -1.50 -21.22 8.85
CA THR A 329 -2.03 -21.41 7.49
C THR A 329 -1.47 -22.67 6.81
N HIS A 330 -0.18 -22.95 6.98
CA HIS A 330 0.52 -24.00 6.24
C HIS A 330 1.08 -25.12 7.12
N GLY A 331 0.96 -25.02 8.45
CA GLY A 331 1.53 -26.00 9.37
C GLY A 331 3.06 -25.97 9.45
N THR A 332 3.71 -25.01 8.79
CA THR A 332 5.18 -24.86 8.83
C THR A 332 5.62 -24.48 10.23
N SER A 333 6.40 -25.35 10.88
CA SER A 333 6.91 -25.04 12.22
C SER A 333 7.72 -23.73 12.18
N PRO A 334 7.49 -22.79 13.12
CA PRO A 334 8.23 -21.53 13.18
C PRO A 334 9.75 -21.70 13.13
N LEU A 335 10.27 -22.81 13.67
CA LEU A 335 11.69 -23.15 13.64
C LEU A 335 12.24 -23.32 12.22
N PHE A 336 11.45 -23.88 11.30
CA PHE A 336 11.87 -24.07 9.91
C PHE A 336 11.77 -22.78 9.07
N GLY A 337 10.85 -21.87 9.43
CA GLY A 337 10.70 -20.56 8.80
C GLY A 337 11.66 -19.50 9.35
N LEU A 338 12.25 -19.73 10.53
CA LEU A 338 13.14 -18.79 11.21
C LEU A 338 14.35 -18.36 10.35
N PRO A 339 15.07 -19.27 9.66
CA PRO A 339 16.22 -18.86 8.86
C PRO A 339 15.87 -17.87 7.75
N GLY A 340 14.78 -18.11 7.01
CA GLY A 340 14.31 -17.21 5.96
C GLY A 340 13.88 -15.85 6.52
N MET A 341 13.18 -15.86 7.65
CA MET A 341 12.77 -14.64 8.35
C MET A 341 13.97 -13.84 8.88
N ALA A 342 15.00 -14.51 9.40
CA ALA A 342 16.23 -13.89 9.85
C ALA A 342 16.94 -13.15 8.70
N PHE A 343 16.97 -13.72 7.49
CA PHE A 343 17.50 -13.01 6.31
C PHE A 343 16.66 -11.80 5.91
N MET A 344 15.33 -11.84 6.05
CA MET A 344 14.47 -10.67 5.80
C MET A 344 14.74 -9.55 6.80
N VAL A 345 14.86 -9.89 8.09
CA VAL A 345 15.22 -8.92 9.14
C VAL A 345 16.63 -8.37 8.90
N LEU A 346 17.59 -9.23 8.54
CA LEU A 346 18.96 -8.81 8.22
C LEU A 346 19.00 -7.84 7.04
N ALA A 347 18.31 -8.16 5.94
CA ALA A 347 18.21 -7.27 4.78
C ALA A 347 17.60 -5.92 5.15
N THR A 348 16.58 -5.95 6.01
CA THR A 348 15.91 -4.75 6.53
C THR A 348 16.84 -3.88 7.36
N VAL A 349 17.58 -4.48 8.30
CA VAL A 349 18.55 -3.79 9.16
C VAL A 349 19.67 -3.17 8.32
N ILE A 350 20.25 -3.94 7.40
CA ILE A 350 21.33 -3.45 6.51
C ILE A 350 20.81 -2.32 5.63
N GLY A 351 19.61 -2.46 5.05
CA GLY A 351 19.03 -1.42 4.20
C GLY A 351 18.70 -0.12 4.95
N ASP A 352 18.13 -0.17 6.15
CA ASP A 352 17.89 1.02 6.99
C ASP A 352 19.21 1.67 7.44
N ALA A 353 20.24 0.87 7.75
CA ALA A 353 21.58 1.35 8.05
C ALA A 353 22.21 2.08 6.84
N LEU A 354 22.13 1.52 5.63
CA LEU A 354 22.61 2.17 4.40
C LEU A 354 21.87 3.48 4.11
N SER A 355 20.55 3.51 4.33
CA SER A 355 19.77 4.75 4.23
C SER A 355 20.27 5.81 5.21
N THR A 356 20.62 5.42 6.43
CA THR A 356 21.17 6.33 7.44
C THR A 356 22.57 6.82 7.06
N VAL A 357 23.46 5.93 6.60
CA VAL A 357 24.82 6.27 6.14
C VAL A 357 24.79 7.24 4.95
N THR A 358 23.83 7.06 4.03
CA THR A 358 23.63 7.96 2.88
C THR A 358 22.89 9.26 3.23
N ARG A 359 22.79 9.59 4.52
CA ARG A 359 22.10 10.77 5.06
C ARG A 359 20.64 10.87 4.60
N ARG A 360 19.98 9.72 4.42
CA ARG A 360 18.59 9.58 3.97
C ARG A 360 18.27 10.25 2.63
N LYS A 361 19.27 10.47 1.78
CA LYS A 361 19.06 10.96 0.40
C LYS A 361 18.24 9.96 -0.44
N ILE A 362 18.42 8.67 -0.17
CA ILE A 362 17.67 7.59 -0.78
C ILE A 362 16.81 6.93 0.30
N PRO A 363 15.49 6.74 0.08
CA PRO A 363 14.60 6.13 1.05
C PRO A 363 15.04 4.73 1.47
N ALA A 364 14.79 4.36 2.73
CA ALA A 364 15.12 3.03 3.26
C ALA A 364 14.48 1.90 2.43
N VAL A 365 13.28 2.10 1.91
CA VAL A 365 12.59 1.14 1.04
C VAL A 365 13.45 0.75 -0.18
N CYS A 366 14.15 1.70 -0.79
CA CYS A 366 15.02 1.43 -1.94
C CYS A 366 16.28 0.66 -1.54
N TRP A 367 16.88 0.99 -0.39
CA TRP A 367 18.05 0.26 0.10
C TRP A 367 17.72 -1.16 0.54
N VAL A 368 16.62 -1.35 1.27
CA VAL A 368 16.15 -2.67 1.70
C VAL A 368 15.82 -3.55 0.49
N SER A 369 15.14 -3.01 -0.53
CA SER A 369 14.84 -3.77 -1.74
C SER A 369 16.10 -4.20 -2.48
N VAL A 370 17.09 -3.31 -2.66
CA VAL A 370 18.37 -3.63 -3.32
C VAL A 370 19.16 -4.69 -2.55
N VAL A 371 19.28 -4.55 -1.23
CA VAL A 371 19.99 -5.53 -0.39
C VAL A 371 19.31 -6.90 -0.49
N ALA A 372 17.99 -6.94 -0.30
CA ALA A 372 17.23 -8.18 -0.39
C ALA A 372 17.30 -8.84 -1.77
N MET A 373 17.16 -8.06 -2.86
CA MET A 373 17.33 -8.58 -4.22
C MET A 373 18.72 -9.14 -4.45
N PHE A 374 19.77 -8.45 -3.97
CA PHE A 374 21.14 -8.92 -4.12
C PHE A 374 21.36 -10.28 -3.45
N MET A 375 20.82 -10.46 -2.23
CA MET A 375 20.98 -11.69 -1.45
C MET A 375 20.49 -12.95 -2.17
N THR A 376 19.48 -12.85 -3.05
CA THR A 376 18.96 -13.97 -3.85
C THR A 376 19.26 -13.83 -5.35
N SER A 377 20.04 -12.83 -5.74
CA SER A 377 20.43 -12.62 -7.14
C SER A 377 21.47 -13.65 -7.61
N PRO A 378 21.58 -13.92 -8.92
CA PRO A 378 22.62 -14.79 -9.47
C PRO A 378 24.06 -14.35 -9.14
N LEU A 379 24.26 -13.10 -8.71
CA LEU A 379 25.56 -12.55 -8.35
C LEU A 379 26.00 -12.92 -6.93
N CYS A 380 25.07 -13.35 -6.07
CA CYS A 380 25.37 -13.75 -4.70
C CYS A 380 25.69 -15.25 -4.64
N PRO A 381 26.88 -15.66 -4.16
CA PRO A 381 27.27 -17.08 -4.09
C PRO A 381 26.30 -17.94 -3.27
N TRP A 382 25.66 -17.36 -2.26
CA TRP A 382 24.72 -18.06 -1.37
C TRP A 382 23.26 -17.93 -1.79
N ALA A 383 22.98 -17.35 -2.97
CA ALA A 383 21.62 -17.10 -3.43
C ALA A 383 20.71 -18.33 -3.44
N PRO A 384 21.13 -19.53 -3.91
CA PRO A 384 20.26 -20.71 -3.90
C PRO A 384 19.83 -21.11 -2.49
N ALA A 385 20.75 -21.06 -1.53
CA ALA A 385 20.48 -21.40 -0.13
C ALA A 385 19.55 -20.37 0.52
N ILE A 386 19.82 -19.08 0.34
CA ILE A 386 18.98 -18.00 0.87
C ILE A 386 17.58 -18.05 0.25
N ALA A 387 17.48 -18.26 -1.07
CA ALA A 387 16.21 -18.41 -1.76
C ALA A 387 15.41 -19.60 -1.21
N ALA A 388 16.04 -20.77 -1.04
CA ALA A 388 15.40 -21.95 -0.48
C ALA A 388 14.91 -21.74 0.97
N MET A 389 15.68 -21.04 1.80
CA MET A 389 15.27 -20.71 3.17
C MET A 389 14.11 -19.70 3.19
N SER A 390 14.19 -18.64 2.39
CA SER A 390 13.15 -17.60 2.31
C SER A 390 11.84 -18.08 1.67
N ALA A 391 11.89 -19.15 0.87
CA ALA A 391 10.72 -19.78 0.26
C ALA A 391 9.84 -20.52 1.29
N LYS A 392 10.37 -20.84 2.47
CA LYS A 392 9.60 -21.45 3.57
C LYS A 392 8.69 -20.46 4.29
N ASN A 393 8.91 -19.16 4.10
CA ASN A 393 8.03 -18.12 4.63
C ASN A 393 7.02 -17.74 3.56
N ASP A 394 5.74 -17.83 3.87
CA ASP A 394 4.71 -17.52 2.88
C ASP A 394 4.60 -16.00 2.68
N PHE A 395 4.26 -15.61 1.45
CA PHE A 395 4.04 -14.19 1.13
C PHE A 395 2.88 -13.60 1.94
N LEU A 396 1.75 -14.32 2.04
CA LEU A 396 0.57 -13.85 2.78
C LEU A 396 0.86 -13.80 4.28
N GLY A 397 1.69 -14.70 4.79
CA GLY A 397 2.18 -14.69 6.17
C GLY A 397 2.93 -13.40 6.53
N VAL A 398 3.74 -12.86 5.62
CA VAL A 398 4.44 -11.57 5.82
C VAL A 398 3.49 -10.38 5.70
N VAL A 399 2.50 -10.45 4.81
CA VAL A 399 1.57 -9.34 4.55
C VAL A 399 0.53 -9.17 5.64
N THR A 400 0.05 -10.26 6.24
CA THR A 400 -1.08 -10.22 7.18
C THR A 400 -0.80 -9.31 8.38
N PRO A 401 0.36 -9.40 9.06
CA PRO A 401 0.71 -8.48 10.16
C PRO A 401 0.78 -7.01 9.72
N MET A 402 1.34 -6.73 8.54
CA MET A 402 1.39 -5.38 7.98
C MET A 402 -0.03 -4.82 7.80
N LEU A 403 -0.95 -5.58 7.20
CA LEU A 403 -2.33 -5.16 7.00
C LEU A 403 -3.14 -5.08 8.31
N THR A 404 -2.79 -5.87 9.33
CA THR A 404 -3.35 -5.72 10.68
C THR A 404 -3.02 -4.36 11.28
N PHE A 405 -1.74 -3.94 11.24
CA PHE A 405 -1.35 -2.62 11.74
C PHE A 405 -1.93 -1.48 10.91
N ALA A 406 -2.02 -1.67 9.59
CA ALA A 406 -2.74 -0.73 8.73
C ALA A 406 -4.18 -0.58 9.20
N GLY A 407 -4.92 -1.69 9.39
CA GLY A 407 -6.31 -1.69 9.84
C GLY A 407 -6.50 -1.01 11.18
N LEU A 408 -5.66 -1.35 12.16
CA LEU A 408 -5.67 -0.74 13.49
C LEU A 408 -5.39 0.77 13.47
N SER A 409 -4.75 1.27 12.41
CA SER A 409 -4.48 2.70 12.24
C SER A 409 -5.55 3.46 11.45
N ILE A 410 -6.41 2.79 10.68
CA ILE A 410 -7.40 3.43 9.77
C ILE A 410 -8.30 4.43 10.50
N ALA A 411 -8.75 4.09 11.72
CA ALA A 411 -9.73 4.88 12.44
C ALA A 411 -9.27 6.33 12.71
N LYS A 412 -7.95 6.59 12.77
CA LYS A 412 -7.39 7.94 12.96
C LYS A 412 -7.67 8.86 11.77
N ASP A 413 -7.80 8.29 10.58
CA ASP A 413 -7.96 9.00 9.31
C ASP A 413 -9.46 9.18 8.94
N ILE A 414 -10.37 8.49 9.64
CA ILE A 414 -11.81 8.54 9.40
C ILE A 414 -12.43 9.93 9.58
N PRO A 415 -12.08 10.73 10.61
CA PRO A 415 -12.62 12.09 10.75
C PRO A 415 -12.30 12.97 9.54
N ALA A 416 -11.08 12.88 9.00
CA ALA A 416 -10.68 13.59 7.79
C ALA A 416 -11.40 13.02 6.55
N PHE A 417 -11.50 11.70 6.45
CA PHE A 417 -12.23 11.03 5.37
C PHE A 417 -13.70 11.43 5.31
N ARG A 418 -14.40 11.56 6.45
CA ARG A 418 -15.83 11.97 6.50
C ARG A 418 -16.10 13.36 5.92
N ARG A 419 -15.05 14.20 5.84
CA ARG A 419 -15.11 15.53 5.22
C ARG A 419 -14.93 15.48 3.70
N LEU A 420 -14.51 14.34 3.16
CA LEU A 420 -14.42 14.12 1.72
C LEU A 420 -15.81 13.93 1.12
N GLY A 421 -16.05 14.56 -0.03
CA GLY A 421 -17.28 14.34 -0.79
C GLY A 421 -17.22 13.01 -1.52
N TRP A 422 -18.35 12.28 -1.58
CA TRP A 422 -18.45 10.98 -2.28
C TRP A 422 -17.90 10.99 -3.72
N ARG A 423 -17.95 12.15 -4.39
CA ARG A 423 -17.45 12.35 -5.76
C ARG A 423 -15.95 12.08 -5.87
N ILE A 424 -15.15 12.54 -4.91
CA ILE A 424 -13.69 12.35 -4.95
C ILE A 424 -13.32 10.91 -4.65
N VAL A 425 -14.09 10.25 -3.77
CA VAL A 425 -13.94 8.83 -3.46
C VAL A 425 -14.20 7.98 -4.71
N LEU A 426 -15.25 8.30 -5.48
CA LEU A 426 -15.55 7.63 -6.74
C LEU A 426 -14.43 7.83 -7.78
N VAL A 427 -13.92 9.06 -7.90
CA VAL A 427 -12.78 9.37 -8.79
C VAL A 427 -11.56 8.54 -8.41
N SER A 428 -11.24 8.44 -7.11
CA SER A 428 -10.14 7.62 -6.61
C SER A 428 -10.30 6.15 -7.01
N PHE A 429 -11.48 5.56 -6.81
CA PHE A 429 -11.72 4.17 -7.20
C PHE A 429 -11.59 3.94 -8.70
N VAL A 430 -12.09 4.87 -9.53
CA VAL A 430 -11.95 4.79 -10.99
C VAL A 430 -10.48 4.98 -11.41
N ALA A 431 -9.76 5.90 -10.79
CA ALA A 431 -8.33 6.12 -11.04
C ALA A 431 -7.50 4.89 -10.67
N ASN A 432 -7.77 4.27 -9.51
CA ASN A 432 -7.15 3.02 -9.08
C ASN A 432 -7.46 1.86 -10.04
N ALA A 433 -8.74 1.62 -10.34
CA ALA A 433 -9.17 0.54 -11.23
C ALA A 433 -8.62 0.71 -12.65
N GLY A 434 -8.69 1.92 -13.19
CA GLY A 434 -8.17 2.24 -14.51
C GLY A 434 -6.65 2.12 -14.58
N THR A 435 -5.95 2.39 -13.48
CA THR A 435 -4.48 2.27 -13.42
C THR A 435 -4.07 0.81 -13.42
N PHE A 436 -4.75 -0.01 -12.61
CA PHE A 436 -4.60 -1.46 -12.60
C PHE A 436 -4.86 -2.05 -14.00
N LEU A 437 -5.99 -1.71 -14.62
CA LEU A 437 -6.34 -2.20 -15.96
C LEU A 437 -5.40 -1.67 -17.05
N GLY A 438 -4.99 -0.41 -16.96
CA GLY A 438 -4.07 0.22 -17.91
C GLY A 438 -2.70 -0.44 -17.88
N ALA A 439 -2.15 -0.67 -16.70
CA ALA A 439 -0.87 -1.36 -16.56
C ALA A 439 -0.96 -2.83 -16.97
N ALA A 440 -2.08 -3.51 -16.66
CA ALA A 440 -2.33 -4.86 -17.16
C ALA A 440 -2.43 -4.90 -18.69
N LEU A 441 -3.10 -3.92 -19.32
CA LEU A 441 -3.20 -3.82 -20.77
C LEU A 441 -1.84 -3.59 -21.43
N VAL A 442 -1.04 -2.66 -20.90
CA VAL A 442 0.32 -2.41 -21.41
C VAL A 442 1.15 -3.70 -21.30
N ALA A 443 1.12 -4.38 -20.17
CA ALA A 443 1.82 -5.65 -19.98
C ALA A 443 1.35 -6.73 -20.97
N GLN A 444 0.04 -6.82 -21.22
CA GLN A 444 -0.55 -7.75 -22.18
C GLN A 444 -0.09 -7.48 -23.62
N ILE A 445 0.03 -6.21 -24.01
CA ILE A 445 0.52 -5.80 -25.34
C ILE A 445 1.99 -6.19 -25.54
N PHE A 446 2.80 -6.10 -24.49
CA PHE A 446 4.21 -6.51 -24.53
C PHE A 446 4.42 -8.03 -24.38
N HIS A 447 3.36 -8.83 -24.50
CA HIS A 447 3.39 -10.30 -24.51
C HIS A 447 4.10 -10.92 -23.29
N ILE A 448 3.68 -10.48 -22.09
CA ILE A 448 4.18 -10.99 -20.80
C ILE A 448 3.74 -12.43 -20.48
#